data_AF-A0A542B163-F1
#
_entry.id   AF-A0A542B163-F1
#
_cell.length_a   1.000
_cell.length_b   1.000
_cell.length_c   1.000
_cell.angle_alpha   90.00
_cell.angle_beta   90.00
_cell.angle_gamma   90.00
#
_symmetry.space_group_name_H-M   'P 1'
#
loop_
_entity.id
_entity.type
_entity.pdbx_description
1 polymer ?
#
loop_
_entity_poly.entity_id
_entity_poly.type
_entity_poly.pdbx_seq_one_letter_code
_entity_poly.pdbx_strand_id
1 'polypeptide(L)'
;MRANGQQPPTAQERDEASRIFVSALANGRIEQGDRDYLASRLAARSGISEQDAQKRIDDAYARISQAKEAAKQAAERARKTAVLTAFLTAAALLVGAAAASWAATLGGEHRDENLRVDPPL
;
A
#
# COMPACT_ATOMS: atom_id res chain seq x y z
N MET A 1 34.09 5.35 -29.02
CA MET A 1 33.13 6.39 -28.59
C MET A 1 32.16 5.76 -27.59
N ARG A 2 32.35 5.98 -26.28
CA ARG A 2 31.52 5.44 -25.19
C ARG A 2 30.95 6.63 -24.42
N ALA A 3 29.63 6.86 -24.50
CA ALA A 3 28.94 7.94 -23.80
C ALA A 3 27.51 7.50 -23.41
N ASN A 4 27.38 6.42 -22.64
CA ASN A 4 26.08 5.94 -22.11
C ASN A 4 26.01 5.99 -20.57
N GLY A 5 26.94 6.70 -19.90
CA GLY A 5 27.08 6.68 -18.43
C GLY A 5 26.71 7.97 -17.71
N GLN A 6 26.33 9.05 -18.42
CA GLN A 6 26.13 10.38 -17.83
C GLN A 6 24.85 11.12 -18.24
N GLN A 7 23.99 10.54 -19.09
CA GLN A 7 22.70 11.17 -19.36
C GLN A 7 21.75 10.93 -18.17
N PRO A 8 21.19 11.98 -17.55
CA PRO A 8 20.07 11.80 -16.64
C PRO A 8 18.93 11.11 -17.40
N PRO A 9 18.26 10.11 -16.80
CA PRO A 9 17.23 9.33 -17.48
C PRO A 9 16.17 10.27 -18.03
N THR A 10 15.98 10.21 -19.35
CA THR A 10 15.02 11.01 -20.09
C THR A 10 13.60 10.71 -19.59
N ALA A 11 12.65 11.61 -19.85
CA ALA A 11 11.27 11.42 -19.41
C ALA A 11 10.65 10.11 -19.96
N GLN A 12 11.07 9.68 -21.15
CA GLN A 12 10.63 8.44 -21.76
C GLN A 12 11.21 7.21 -21.06
N GLU A 13 12.50 7.21 -20.71
CA GLU A 13 13.12 6.10 -19.96
C GLU A 13 12.51 5.95 -18.57
N ARG A 14 12.14 7.06 -17.93
CA ARG A 14 11.42 7.04 -16.65
C ARG A 14 10.01 6.47 -16.81
N ASP A 15 9.27 6.87 -17.84
CA ASP A 15 7.91 6.37 -18.10
C ASP A 15 7.93 4.85 -18.37
N GLU A 16 8.90 4.39 -19.15
CA GLU A 16 9.09 2.98 -19.47
C GLU A 16 9.50 2.17 -18.24
N ALA A 17 10.41 2.69 -17.42
CA ALA A 17 10.75 2.08 -16.13
C ALA A 17 9.53 1.99 -15.20
N SER A 18 8.66 3.01 -15.16
CA SER A 18 7.42 2.95 -14.38
C SER A 18 6.41 1.96 -14.95
N ARG A 19 6.28 1.82 -16.28
CA ARG A 19 5.41 0.80 -16.88
C ARG A 19 5.90 -0.61 -16.59
N ILE A 20 7.22 -0.83 -16.67
CA ILE A 20 7.83 -2.12 -16.30
C ILE A 20 7.62 -2.38 -14.81
N PHE A 21 7.73 -1.36 -13.96
CA PHE A 21 7.48 -1.49 -12.52
C PHE A 21 6.01 -1.82 -12.21
N VAL A 22 5.06 -1.18 -12.91
CA VAL A 22 3.63 -1.47 -12.81
C VAL A 22 3.31 -2.88 -13.33
N SER A 23 3.91 -3.29 -14.45
CA SER A 23 3.77 -4.64 -15.00
C SER A 23 4.37 -5.70 -14.06
N ALA A 24 5.52 -5.43 -13.46
CA ALA A 24 6.16 -6.32 -12.49
C ALA A 24 5.38 -6.41 -11.17
N LEU A 25 4.72 -5.31 -10.76
CA LEU A 25 3.75 -5.31 -9.65
C LEU A 25 2.51 -6.15 -9.99
N ALA A 26 1.99 -6.03 -11.21
CA ALA A 26 0.82 -6.76 -11.68
C ALA A 26 1.09 -8.27 -11.82
N ASN A 27 2.21 -8.64 -12.44
CA ASN A 27 2.56 -10.03 -12.72
C ASN A 27 3.27 -10.71 -11.54
N GLY A 28 3.85 -9.91 -10.64
CA GLY A 28 4.42 -10.37 -9.39
C GLY A 28 5.70 -11.21 -9.50
N ARG A 29 6.27 -11.38 -10.69
CA ARG A 29 7.45 -12.19 -10.99
C ARG A 29 8.16 -11.65 -12.24
N ILE A 30 9.48 -11.80 -12.29
CA ILE A 30 10.31 -11.54 -13.48
C ILE A 30 10.37 -12.82 -14.30
N GLU A 31 10.14 -12.71 -15.61
CA GLU A 31 10.09 -13.86 -16.52
C GLU A 31 11.50 -14.44 -16.75
N GLN A 32 11.56 -15.74 -17.06
CA GLN A 32 12.85 -16.46 -17.15
C GLN A 32 13.71 -15.93 -18.31
N GLY A 33 13.08 -15.53 -19.43
CA GLY A 33 13.76 -14.88 -20.55
C GLY A 33 14.40 -13.53 -20.19
N ASP A 34 13.78 -12.76 -19.29
CA ASP A 34 14.36 -11.50 -18.81
C ASP A 34 15.60 -11.74 -17.95
N ARG A 35 15.61 -12.82 -17.15
CA ARG A 35 16.79 -13.17 -16.34
C ARG A 35 17.99 -13.55 -17.20
N ASP A 36 17.77 -14.35 -18.24
CA ASP A 36 18.84 -14.78 -19.14
C ASP A 36 19.39 -13.59 -19.94
N TYR A 37 18.51 -12.68 -20.39
CA TYR A 37 18.94 -11.43 -21.01
C TYR A 37 19.75 -10.55 -20.05
N LEU A 38 19.32 -10.41 -18.79
CA LEU A 38 20.06 -9.65 -17.79
C LEU A 38 21.41 -10.29 -17.45
N ALA A 39 21.48 -11.64 -17.41
CA ALA A 39 22.72 -12.37 -17.14
C ALA A 39 23.76 -12.17 -18.24
N SER A 40 23.36 -12.30 -19.51
CA SER A 40 24.26 -12.05 -20.65
C SER A 40 24.77 -10.61 -20.67
N ARG A 41 23.90 -9.63 -20.36
CA ARG A 41 24.27 -8.20 -20.27
C ARG A 41 25.20 -7.92 -19.10
N LEU A 42 24.97 -8.54 -17.94
CA LEU A 42 25.82 -8.40 -16.76
C LEU A 42 27.20 -9.02 -16.99
N ALA A 43 27.25 -10.21 -17.60
CA ALA A 43 28.49 -10.87 -17.99
C ALA A 43 29.32 -9.98 -18.93
N ALA A 44 28.69 -9.46 -20.00
CA ALA A 44 29.34 -8.57 -20.96
C ALA A 44 29.81 -7.24 -20.36
N ARG A 45 29.06 -6.69 -19.39
CA ARG A 45 29.38 -5.39 -18.76
C ARG A 45 30.43 -5.50 -17.65
N SER A 46 30.42 -6.59 -16.90
CA SER A 46 31.28 -6.80 -15.75
C SER A 46 32.52 -7.67 -16.06
N GLY A 47 32.58 -8.27 -17.25
CA GLY A 47 33.69 -9.14 -17.66
C GLY A 47 33.76 -10.42 -16.83
N ILE A 48 32.62 -10.89 -16.31
CA ILE A 48 32.50 -12.11 -15.50
C ILE A 48 31.89 -13.25 -16.33
N SER A 49 32.02 -14.48 -15.86
CA SER A 49 31.37 -15.64 -16.50
C SER A 49 29.84 -15.50 -16.45
N GLU A 50 29.13 -16.09 -17.43
CA GLU A 50 27.66 -16.11 -17.41
C GLU A 50 27.11 -16.81 -16.16
N GLN A 51 27.82 -17.82 -15.66
CA GLN A 51 27.43 -18.55 -14.46
C GLN A 51 27.51 -17.66 -13.20
N ASP A 52 28.55 -16.83 -13.10
CA ASP A 52 28.67 -15.85 -12.01
C ASP A 52 27.63 -14.72 -12.14
N ALA A 53 27.31 -14.33 -13.38
CA ALA A 53 26.26 -13.34 -13.64
C ALA A 53 24.87 -13.85 -13.25
N GLN A 54 24.52 -15.10 -13.62
CA GLN A 54 23.28 -15.76 -13.22
C GLN A 54 23.17 -15.84 -11.70
N LYS A 55 24.24 -16.30 -11.02
CA LYS A 55 24.25 -16.40 -9.55
C LYS A 55 24.00 -15.05 -8.88
N ARG A 56 24.61 -13.96 -9.37
CA ARG A 56 24.39 -12.61 -8.83
C ARG A 56 22.95 -12.13 -9.04
N ILE A 57 22.34 -12.47 -10.17
CA ILE A 57 20.95 -12.12 -10.48
C ILE A 57 20.00 -12.93 -9.60
N ASP A 58 20.27 -14.22 -9.41
CA ASP A 58 19.48 -15.07 -8.52
C ASP A 58 19.55 -14.59 -7.07
N ASP A 59 20.75 -14.24 -6.58
CA ASP A 59 20.94 -13.67 -5.25
C ASP A 59 20.18 -12.33 -5.09
N ALA A 60 20.20 -11.47 -6.11
CA ALA A 60 19.44 -10.24 -6.12
C ALA A 60 17.93 -10.50 -6.12
N TYR A 61 17.46 -11.46 -6.92
CA TYR A 61 16.06 -11.84 -6.98
C TYR A 61 15.59 -12.43 -5.64
N ALA A 62 16.39 -13.28 -5.00
CA ALA A 62 16.08 -13.86 -3.70
C ALA A 62 15.89 -12.76 -2.64
N ARG A 63 16.77 -11.75 -2.60
CA ARG A 63 16.65 -10.60 -1.68
C ARG A 63 15.39 -9.78 -1.95
N ILE A 64 15.08 -9.50 -3.22
CA ILE A 64 13.88 -8.76 -3.61
C ILE A 64 12.62 -9.55 -3.25
N SER A 65 12.61 -10.86 -3.47
CA SER A 65 11.50 -11.74 -3.11
C SER A 65 11.25 -11.74 -1.60
N GLN A 66 12.31 -11.80 -0.78
CA GLN A 66 12.18 -11.70 0.68
C GLN A 66 11.62 -10.35 1.12
N ALA A 67 12.12 -9.25 0.55
CA ALA A 67 11.61 -7.91 0.83
C ALA A 67 10.14 -7.76 0.44
N LYS A 68 9.74 -8.35 -0.70
CA LYS A 68 8.35 -8.36 -1.18
C LYS A 68 7.44 -9.14 -0.22
N GLU A 69 7.85 -10.33 0.22
CA GLU A 69 7.07 -11.11 1.18
C GLU A 69 6.92 -10.38 2.51
N ALA A 70 7.99 -9.76 3.02
CA ALA A 70 7.92 -8.94 4.23
C ALA A 70 6.95 -7.75 4.07
N ALA A 71 7.01 -7.05 2.94
CA ALA A 71 6.10 -5.95 2.63
C ALA A 71 4.65 -6.44 2.52
N LYS A 72 4.40 -7.58 1.87
CA LYS A 72 3.07 -8.18 1.75
C LYS A 72 2.51 -8.57 3.11
N GLN A 73 3.32 -9.17 3.97
CA GLN A 73 2.90 -9.52 5.34
C GLN A 73 2.56 -8.27 6.16
N ALA A 74 3.37 -7.21 6.06
CA ALA A 74 3.09 -5.95 6.75
C ALA A 74 1.78 -5.31 6.25
N ALA A 75 1.56 -5.28 4.93
CA ALA A 75 0.34 -4.76 4.33
C ALA A 75 -0.90 -5.57 4.76
N GLU A 76 -0.82 -6.90 4.77
CA GLU A 76 -1.93 -7.75 5.17
C GLU A 76 -2.27 -7.60 6.67
N ARG A 77 -1.24 -7.48 7.52
CA ARG A 77 -1.45 -7.16 8.95
C ARG A 77 -2.13 -5.80 9.12
N ALA A 78 -1.65 -4.77 8.42
CA ALA A 78 -2.25 -3.44 8.46
C ALA A 78 -3.72 -3.47 8.00
N ARG A 79 -4.03 -4.19 6.92
CA ARG A 79 -5.40 -4.35 6.40
C ARG A 79 -6.31 -5.01 7.44
N LYS A 80 -5.88 -6.13 8.04
CA LYS A 80 -6.67 -6.84 9.06
C LYS A 80 -6.95 -5.97 10.28
N THR A 81 -5.93 -5.29 10.79
CA THR A 81 -6.09 -4.38 11.93
C THR A 81 -7.01 -3.21 11.58
N ALA A 82 -6.85 -2.61 10.40
CA ALA A 82 -7.69 -1.49 9.96
C ALA A 82 -9.17 -1.88 9.86
N VAL A 83 -9.48 -3.06 9.31
CA VAL A 83 -10.86 -3.55 9.20
C VAL A 83 -11.48 -3.76 10.59
N LEU A 84 -10.75 -4.38 11.51
CA LEU A 84 -11.23 -4.60 12.88
C LEU A 84 -11.44 -3.28 13.62
N THR A 85 -10.48 -2.36 13.55
CA THR A 85 -10.59 -1.04 14.17
C THR A 85 -11.76 -0.26 13.58
N ALA A 86 -11.90 -0.22 12.26
CA ALA A 86 -13.02 0.48 11.61
C ALA A 86 -14.38 -0.08 12.04
N PHE A 87 -14.50 -1.41 12.12
CA PHE A 87 -15.72 -2.07 12.58
C PHE A 87 -16.05 -1.72 14.04
N LEU A 88 -15.06 -1.79 14.95
CA LEU A 88 -15.25 -1.44 16.35
C LEU A 88 -15.58 0.04 16.53
N THR A 89 -14.91 0.93 15.81
CA THR A 89 -15.21 2.38 15.82
C THR A 89 -16.63 2.64 15.34
N ALA A 90 -17.08 1.99 14.25
CA ALA A 90 -18.45 2.12 13.78
C ALA A 90 -19.48 1.61 14.80
N ALA A 91 -19.22 0.44 15.42
CA ALA A 91 -20.08 -0.11 16.45
C ALA A 91 -20.19 0.81 17.67
N ALA A 92 -19.06 1.35 18.15
CA ALA A 92 -19.04 2.31 19.25
C ALA A 92 -19.81 3.59 18.92
N LEU A 93 -19.67 4.11 17.69
CA LEU A 93 -20.42 5.27 17.23
C LEU A 93 -21.93 5.01 17.19
N LEU A 94 -22.38 3.83 16.74
CA LEU A 94 -23.80 3.49 16.74
C LEU A 94 -24.39 3.48 18.15
N VAL A 95 -23.68 2.87 19.11
CA VAL A 95 -24.11 2.83 20.51
C VAL A 95 -24.12 4.23 21.12
N GLY A 96 -23.06 5.02 20.89
CA GLY A 96 -22.99 6.40 21.36
C GLY A 96 -24.06 7.30 20.76
N ALA A 97 -24.35 7.15 19.46
CA ALA A 97 -25.39 7.90 18.78
C ALA A 97 -26.80 7.56 19.33
N ALA A 98 -27.07 6.29 19.62
CA ALA A 98 -28.33 5.88 20.23
C ALA A 98 -28.48 6.47 21.65
N ALA A 99 -27.45 6.37 22.48
CA ALA A 99 -27.45 6.96 23.83
C ALA A 99 -27.61 8.49 23.78
N ALA A 100 -26.92 9.17 22.86
CA ALA A 100 -27.05 10.61 22.67
C ALA A 100 -28.45 11.01 22.21
N SER A 101 -29.06 10.24 21.31
CA SER A 101 -30.43 10.49 20.83
C SER A 101 -31.45 10.37 21.98
N TRP A 102 -31.29 9.35 22.84
CA TRP A 102 -32.14 9.17 24.02
C TRP A 102 -31.95 10.27 25.07
N ALA A 103 -30.72 10.71 25.30
CA ALA A 103 -30.43 11.83 26.19
C ALA A 103 -31.02 13.15 25.65
N ALA A 104 -30.99 13.35 24.32
CA ALA A 104 -31.57 14.53 23.68
C ALA A 104 -33.09 14.59 23.84
N THR A 105 -33.81 13.47 23.75
CA THR A 105 -35.27 13.44 23.96
C THR A 105 -35.62 13.76 25.41
N LEU A 106 -34.96 13.14 26.39
CA LEU A 106 -35.20 13.41 27.82
C LEU A 106 -34.84 14.85 28.22
N GLY A 107 -33.77 15.41 27.66
CA GLY A 107 -33.35 16.78 27.93
C GLY A 107 -34.22 17.85 27.26
N GLY A 108 -34.82 17.54 26.10
CA GLY A 108 -35.76 18.44 25.42
C GLY A 108 -37.08 18.60 26.19
N GLU A 109 -37.62 17.50 26.72
CA GLU A 109 -38.89 17.49 27.44
C GLU A 109 -38.85 18.36 28.72
N HIS A 110 -37.74 18.32 29.48
CA HIS A 110 -37.54 19.20 30.65
C HIS A 110 -37.43 20.68 30.31
N ARG A 111 -37.01 21.04 29.08
CA ARG A 111 -36.98 22.43 28.62
C ARG A 111 -38.39 22.92 28.28
N ASP A 112 -39.20 22.05 27.69
CA ASP A 112 -40.53 22.39 27.20
C ASP A 112 -41.56 22.46 28.35
N GLU A 113 -41.40 21.66 29.40
CA GLU A 113 -42.26 21.72 30.60
C GLU A 113 -42.13 23.03 31.39
N ASN A 114 -40.95 23.66 31.38
CA ASN A 114 -40.74 24.96 32.06
C ASN A 114 -41.33 26.16 31.29
N LEU A 115 -41.83 25.97 30.06
CA LEU A 115 -42.48 27.02 29.26
C LEU A 115 -44.00 26.96 29.30
N ARG A 116 -44.61 25.86 29.77
CA ARG A 116 -46.06 25.75 29.97
C ARG A 116 -46.46 26.29 31.34
N VAL A 117 -46.30 27.60 31.50
CA VAL A 117 -46.97 28.34 32.57
C VAL A 117 -48.36 28.67 32.06
N ASP A 118 -49.38 27.99 32.58
CA ASP A 118 -50.78 28.30 32.27
C ASP A 118 -51.08 29.77 32.63
N PRO A 119 -51.78 30.53 31.78
CA PRO A 119 -52.14 31.90 32.10
C PRO A 119 -53.07 31.95 33.32
N PRO A 120 -52.88 32.89 34.27
CA PRO A 120 -53.79 33.04 35.39
C PRO A 120 -55.17 33.46 34.88
N LEU A 121 -56.21 32.79 35.41
CA LEU A 121 -57.64 33.10 35.21
C LEU A 121 -57.98 34.53 35.64
#